data_AF-A0AAE9YNR7-F1
#
_entry.id   AF-A0AAE9YNR7-F1
#
_cell.length_a   1.000
_cell.length_b   1.000
_cell.length_c   1.000
_cell.angle_alpha   90.00
_cell.angle_beta   90.00
_cell.angle_gamma   90.00
#
_symmetry.space_group_name_H-M   'P 1'
#
loop_
_entity.id
_entity.type
_entity.pdbx_description
1 polymer ?
#
loop_
_entity_poly.entity_id
_entity_poly.type
_entity_poly.pdbx_seq_one_letter_code
_entity_poly.pdbx_strand_id
1 'polypeptide(L)' 'MKFLITLDHRRVALPSRDEQKLFGSCVVKIADARHNDMSDAGPDWLKQKIQYIVSQYLNKTASCNKLQQV' A
#
# COMPACT_ATOMS: atom_id res chain seq x y z
N MET A 1 11.47 8.96 2.94
CA MET A 1 10.29 8.48 2.21
C MET A 1 9.56 7.51 3.12
N LYS A 2 8.25 7.67 3.35
CA LYS A 2 7.47 6.87 4.32
C LYS A 2 6.35 6.15 3.56
N PHE A 3 6.27 4.83 3.65
CA PHE A 3 5.37 4.03 2.81
C PHE A 3 4.25 3.42 3.67
N LEU A 4 2.99 3.56 3.24
CA LEU A 4 1.83 2.97 3.93
C LEU A 4 0.96 2.15 2.96
N ILE A 5 0.76 0.88 3.29
CA ILE A 5 -0.23 0.01 2.65
C ILE A 5 -1.49 0.03 3.52
N THR A 6 -2.68 0.18 2.92
CA THR A 6 -3.96 0.16 3.63
C THR A 6 -4.96 -0.78 2.95
N LEU A 7 -5.73 -1.55 3.75
CA LEU A 7 -6.68 -2.54 3.25
C LEU A 7 -8.16 -2.14 3.44
N ASP A 8 -8.49 -1.32 4.44
CA ASP A 8 -9.83 -0.71 4.60
C ASP A 8 -9.70 0.64 5.31
N HIS A 9 -10.44 1.64 4.87
CA HIS A 9 -10.25 3.04 5.27
C HIS A 9 -11.13 3.43 6.46
N ARG A 10 -11.88 2.49 7.04
CA ARG A 10 -12.99 2.86 7.92
C ARG A 10 -12.62 3.21 9.36
N ARG A 11 -11.35 3.10 9.78
CA ARG A 11 -10.97 3.38 11.18
C ARG A 11 -9.67 4.15 11.42
N VAL A 12 -8.85 4.41 10.39
CA VAL A 12 -7.56 5.09 10.55
C VAL A 12 -7.49 6.29 9.62
N ALA A 13 -7.11 7.46 10.17
CA ALA A 13 -6.81 8.64 9.38
C ALA A 13 -5.57 8.39 8.52
N LEU A 14 -5.72 8.51 7.20
CA LEU A 14 -4.63 8.35 6.24
C LEU A 14 -4.13 9.74 5.81
N PRO A 15 -2.82 9.90 5.52
CA PRO A 15 -2.31 11.15 4.97
C PRO A 15 -3.06 11.56 3.70
N SER A 16 -3.47 12.82 3.64
CA SER A 16 -4.05 13.44 2.45
C SER A 16 -3.07 13.43 1.27
N ARG A 17 -3.56 13.73 0.06
CA ARG A 17 -2.69 13.80 -1.13
C ARG A 17 -1.60 14.86 -0.99
N ASP A 18 -1.88 15.97 -0.31
CA ASP A 18 -0.93 17.05 -0.10
C ASP A 18 0.13 16.68 0.94
N GLU A 19 -0.26 16.02 2.03
CA GLU A 19 0.68 15.46 3.00
C GLU A 19 1.56 14.36 2.38
N GLN A 20 0.98 13.55 1.48
CA GLN A 20 1.73 12.55 0.72
C GLN A 20 2.83 13.18 -0.13
N LYS A 21 2.52 14.26 -0.85
CA LYS A 21 3.52 15.01 -1.63
C LYS A 21 4.57 15.66 -0.73
N LEU A 22 4.13 16.33 0.33
CA LEU A 22 5.00 17.08 1.24
C LEU A 22 6.01 16.19 1.96
N PHE A 23 5.57 15.03 2.46
CA PHE A 23 6.41 14.12 3.24
C PHE A 23 7.02 12.97 2.43
N GLY A 24 6.81 12.95 1.11
CA GLY A 24 7.23 11.84 0.26
C GLY A 24 6.67 10.51 0.76
N SER A 25 5.35 10.47 0.98
CA SER A 25 4.63 9.25 1.32
C SER A 25 3.67 8.82 0.23
N CYS A 26 3.32 7.54 0.24
CA CYS A 26 2.39 6.97 -0.72
C CYS A 26 1.44 6.04 0.02
N VAL A 27 0.14 6.27 -0.17
CA VAL A 27 -0.92 5.40 0.32
C VAL A 27 -1.39 4.56 -0.86
N VAL A 28 -1.26 3.23 -0.73
CA VAL A 28 -1.71 2.26 -1.72
C VAL A 28 -2.86 1.44 -1.14
N LYS A 29 -4.01 1.45 -1.83
CA LYS A 29 -5.16 0.61 -1.51
C LYS A 29 -5.06 -0.68 -2.33
N ILE A 30 -5.10 -1.82 -1.65
CA ILE A 30 -5.22 -3.12 -2.33
C ILE A 30 -6.71 -3.46 -2.41
N ALA A 31 -7.23 -3.61 -3.63
CA ALA A 31 -8.64 -3.98 -3.84
C ALA A 31 -8.94 -5.35 -3.23
N ASP A 32 -10.18 -5.52 -2.73
CA ASP A 32 -10.73 -6.76 -2.16
C ASP A 32 -10.01 -7.34 -0.93
N ALA A 33 -8.99 -6.65 -0.44
CA ALA A 33 -8.24 -7.07 0.73
C ALA A 33 -8.99 -6.68 2.01
N ARG A 34 -9.20 -7.64 2.91
CA ARG A 34 -9.78 -7.37 4.24
C ARG A 34 -8.65 -7.28 5.27
N HIS A 35 -8.88 -6.54 6.35
CA HIS A 35 -7.88 -6.38 7.42
C HIS A 35 -7.36 -7.72 7.96
N ASN A 36 -8.24 -8.69 8.14
CA ASN A 36 -7.88 -10.00 8.71
C ASN A 36 -7.18 -10.94 7.71
N ASP A 37 -7.09 -10.56 6.43
CA ASP A 37 -6.40 -11.35 5.42
C ASP A 37 -4.87 -11.09 5.45
N MET A 38 -4.36 -10.09 6.19
CA MET A 38 -2.92 -9.89 6.47
C MET A 38 -2.42 -10.75 7.62
N SER A 39 -2.51 -12.06 7.45
CA SER A 39 -1.90 -13.03 8.36
C SER A 39 -0.95 -13.96 7.60
N ASP A 40 -0.14 -14.73 8.32
CA ASP A 40 0.73 -15.75 7.70
C ASP A 40 -0.09 -16.81 6.95
N ALA A 41 -1.32 -17.07 7.42
CA ALA A 41 -2.32 -17.93 6.77
C ALA A 41 -3.22 -17.17 5.77
N GLY A 42 -2.91 -15.91 5.47
CA GLY A 42 -3.62 -15.09 4.50
C GLY A 42 -3.50 -15.63 3.08
N PRO A 43 -4.37 -15.16 2.17
CA PRO A 43 -4.42 -15.67 0.81
C PRO A 43 -3.14 -15.32 0.04
N ASP A 44 -2.67 -16.24 -0.80
CA ASP A 44 -1.40 -16.09 -1.51
C ASP A 44 -1.38 -14.87 -2.43
N TRP A 45 -2.51 -14.55 -3.07
CA TRP A 45 -2.62 -13.37 -3.93
C TRP A 45 -2.31 -12.07 -3.16
N LEU A 46 -2.73 -11.97 -1.90
CA LEU A 46 -2.53 -10.77 -1.09
C LEU A 46 -1.08 -10.66 -0.65
N LYS A 47 -0.47 -11.78 -0.23
CA LYS A 47 0.97 -11.85 0.09
C LYS A 47 1.82 -11.45 -1.13
N GLN A 48 1.52 -12.02 -2.29
CA GLN A 48 2.21 -11.69 -3.55
C GLN A 48 2.04 -10.21 -3.93
N LYS A 49 0.84 -9.66 -3.77
CA LYS A 49 0.57 -8.25 -4.05
C LYS A 49 1.37 -7.32 -3.13
N ILE A 50 1.39 -7.60 -1.82
CA ILE A 50 2.15 -6.83 -0.84
C ILE A 50 3.65 -6.93 -1.16
N GLN A 51 4.17 -8.13 -1.42
CA GLN A 51 5.58 -8.33 -1.81
C GLN A 51 5.95 -7.53 -3.05
N TYR A 52 5.11 -7.55 -4.09
CA TYR A 52 5.32 -6.76 -5.29
C TYR A 52 5.40 -5.27 -4.96
N ILE A 53 4.39 -4.72 -4.28
CA ILE A 53 4.32 -3.30 -3.92
C ILE A 53 5.55 -2.87 -3.10
N VAL A 54 5.93 -3.66 -2.08
CA VAL A 54 7.10 -3.39 -1.23
C VAL A 54 8.39 -3.44 -2.05
N SER A 55 8.56 -4.42 -2.93
CA SER A 55 9.76 -4.53 -3.77
C SER A 55 9.93 -3.32 -4.69
N GLN A 56 8.84 -2.84 -5.29
CA GLN A 56 8.86 -1.66 -6.16
C GLN A 56 9.26 -0.39 -5.39
N TYR A 57 8.77 -0.27 -4.15
CA TYR A 57 9.14 0.82 -3.24
C TYR A 57 10.62 0.77 -2.85
N LEU A 58 11.12 -0.38 -2.38
CA LEU A 58 12.52 -0.54 -1.96
C LEU A 58 13.50 -0.32 -3.11
N ASN A 59 13.14 -0.79 -4.30
CA ASN A 59 13.96 -0.63 -5.50
C ASN A 59 13.81 0.76 -6.15
N LYS A 60 12.95 1.64 -5.63
CA LYS A 60 12.64 2.97 -6.19
C LYS A 60 12.23 2.92 -7.68
N THR A 61 11.59 1.84 -8.10
CA THR A 61 11.27 1.56 -9.51
C THR A 61 9.89 2.04 -9.94
N ALA A 62 8.96 2.20 -8.99
CA ALA A 62 7.61 2.68 -9.27
C ALA A 62 7.31 4.00 -8.55
N SER A 63 6.67 4.91 -9.27
CA SER A 63 6.07 6.11 -8.69
C SER A 63 4.80 5.76 -7.92
N CYS A 64 4.36 6.65 -7.01
CA CYS A 64 3.13 6.42 -6.25
C CYS A 64 1.90 6.22 -7.15
N ASN A 65 1.79 6.99 -8.25
CA ASN A 65 0.71 6.83 -9.22
C ASN A 65 0.70 5.43 -9.86
N LYS A 66 1.88 4.87 -10.13
CA LYS A 66 2.00 3.52 -10.68
C LYS A 66 1.62 2.46 -9.65
N LEU A 67 1.98 2.66 -8.39
CA LEU A 67 1.62 1.74 -7.29
C LEU A 67 0.12 1.75 -6.95
N GLN A 68 -0.56 2.87 -7.17
CA GLN A 68 -2.00 2.99 -6.93
C GLN A 68 -2.87 2.35 -8.03
N GLN A 69 -2.27 1.95 -9.16
CA GLN A 69 -2.94 1.31 -10.29
C GLN A 69 -2.74 -0.21 -10.33
N VAL A 70 -1.96 -0.76 -9.40
CA VAL A 70 -1.64 -2.19 -9.35
C VAL A 70 -2.81 -2.94 -8.77
#